data_AF-A0A1H5YLF9-F1
#
_entry.id   AF-A0A1H5YLF9-F1
#
_cell.length_a   1.000
_cell.length_b   1.000
_cell.length_c   1.000
_cell.angle_alpha   90.00
_cell.angle_beta   90.00
_cell.angle_gamma   90.00
#
_symmetry.space_group_name_H-M   'P 1'
#
loop_
_entity.id
_entity.type
_entity.pdbx_description
1 polymer ?
#
loop_
_entity_poly.entity_id
_entity_poly.type
_entity_poly.pdbx_seq_one_letter_code
_entity_poly.pdbx_strand_id
1 'polypeptide(L)'
;MDGLDADLARDDLPTLRWMKLVDLAGGSLALTDLGAAVHFRALYESSQERLAEIARLADMRESVAPQFARAVRSVADGSCSLPEALEGMDETL
;
A
#
# COMPACT_ATOMS: atom_id res chain seq x y z
N MET A 1 -9.85 14.31 -12.86
CA MET A 1 -10.57 13.98 -14.11
C MET A 1 -10.64 12.47 -14.08
N ASP A 2 -11.52 11.93 -13.24
CA ASP A 2 -11.36 10.58 -12.69
C ASP A 2 -12.39 9.68 -13.36
N GLY A 3 -12.15 9.42 -14.64
CA GLY A 3 -12.90 8.46 -15.43
C GLY A 3 -11.96 7.33 -15.84
N LEU A 4 -12.45 6.09 -15.75
CA LEU A 4 -11.78 4.94 -16.35
C LEU A 4 -11.70 5.20 -17.86
N ASP A 5 -10.50 5.11 -18.45
CA ASP A 5 -10.34 5.16 -19.89
C ASP A 5 -11.07 3.95 -20.50
N ALA A 6 -12.15 4.22 -21.24
CA ALA A 6 -13.05 3.20 -21.75
C ALA A 6 -12.41 2.35 -22.86
N ASP A 7 -11.45 2.90 -23.59
CA ASP A 7 -10.76 2.17 -24.65
C ASP A 7 -9.67 1.28 -24.03
N LEU A 8 -8.90 1.81 -23.08
CA LEU A 8 -7.94 1.01 -22.30
C LEU A 8 -8.65 -0.16 -21.57
N ALA A 9 -9.77 0.13 -20.91
CA ALA A 9 -10.54 -0.89 -20.21
C ALA A 9 -11.08 -1.95 -21.18
N ARG A 10 -11.52 -1.56 -22.38
CA ARG A 10 -11.98 -2.51 -23.40
C ARG A 10 -10.86 -3.44 -23.86
N ASP A 11 -9.65 -2.92 -23.98
CA ASP A 11 -8.48 -3.68 -24.42
C ASP A 11 -7.96 -4.64 -23.33
N ASP A 12 -8.05 -4.25 -22.05
CA ASP A 12 -7.60 -5.07 -20.91
C ASP A 12 -8.61 -6.16 -20.50
N LEU A 13 -9.91 -5.94 -20.75
CA LEU A 13 -10.99 -6.83 -20.33
C LEU A 13 -10.83 -8.30 -20.77
N PRO A 14 -10.46 -8.62 -22.03
CA PRO A 14 -10.18 -9.99 -22.45
C PRO A 14 -9.11 -10.67 -21.60
N THR A 15 -8.04 -9.95 -21.28
CA THR A 15 -6.92 -10.44 -20.46
C THR A 15 -7.37 -10.66 -19.02
N LEU A 16 -8.05 -9.68 -18.40
CA LEU A 16 -8.54 -9.77 -17.03
C LEU A 16 -9.54 -10.94 -16.86
N ARG A 17 -10.38 -11.18 -17.87
CA ARG A 17 -11.31 -12.31 -17.88
C ARG A 17 -10.60 -13.65 -18.09
N TRP A 18 -9.62 -13.72 -18.99
CA TRP A 18 -8.80 -14.92 -19.19
C TRP A 18 -8.05 -15.31 -17.91
N MET A 19 -7.53 -14.33 -17.17
CA MET A 19 -6.91 -14.51 -15.86
C MET A 19 -7.91 -14.79 -14.72
N LYS A 20 -9.22 -14.80 -15.01
CA LYS A 20 -10.31 -14.96 -14.04
C LYS A 20 -10.33 -13.94 -12.90
N LEU A 21 -9.82 -12.73 -13.15
CA LEU A 21 -9.86 -11.63 -12.19
C LEU A 21 -11.21 -10.92 -12.19
N VAL A 22 -11.90 -10.94 -13.33
CA VAL A 22 -13.24 -10.37 -13.50
C VAL A 22 -14.15 -11.37 -14.21
N ASP A 23 -15.45 -11.25 -13.99
CA ASP A 23 -16.48 -12.03 -14.66
C ASP A 23 -17.65 -11.15 -15.11
N LEU A 24 -18.49 -11.69 -16.00
CA LEU A 24 -19.74 -11.06 -16.44
C LEU A 24 -20.91 -11.69 -15.67
N ALA A 25 -21.29 -11.06 -14.56
CA ALA A 25 -22.43 -11.45 -13.74
C ALA A 25 -23.62 -10.54 -14.03
N GLY A 26 -24.74 -11.11 -14.49
CA GLY A 26 -25.99 -10.37 -14.70
C GLY A 26 -25.90 -9.24 -15.75
N GLY A 27 -25.01 -9.37 -16.74
CA GLY A 27 -24.76 -8.32 -17.75
C GLY A 27 -23.86 -7.18 -17.27
N SER A 28 -23.29 -7.29 -16.07
CA SER A 28 -22.34 -6.34 -15.51
C SER A 28 -20.98 -7.00 -15.26
N LEU A 29 -19.91 -6.21 -15.30
CA LEU A 29 -18.59 -6.67 -14.91
C LEU A 29 -18.51 -6.75 -13.39
N ALA A 30 -18.15 -7.90 -12.86
CA ALA A 30 -17.94 -8.13 -11.43
C ALA A 30 -16.50 -8.58 -11.17
N LEU A 31 -15.91 -8.12 -10.08
CA LEU A 31 -14.62 -8.61 -9.60
C LEU A 31 -14.82 -10.01 -9.00
N THR A 32 -13.92 -10.95 -9.30
CA THR A 32 -13.93 -12.27 -8.65
C THR A 32 -13.17 -12.21 -7.32
N ASP A 33 -13.31 -13.24 -6.47
CA ASP A 33 -12.50 -13.35 -5.26
C ASP A 33 -10.98 -13.37 -5.56
N LEU A 34 -10.59 -14.01 -6.67
CA LEU A 34 -9.20 -14.00 -7.15
C LEU A 34 -8.77 -12.59 -7.59
N GLY A 35 -9.64 -11.88 -8.32
CA GLY A 35 -9.42 -10.49 -8.70
C GLY A 35 -9.24 -9.57 -7.49
N ALA A 36 -10.09 -9.73 -6.47
CA ALA A 36 -9.98 -9.01 -5.22
C ALA A 36 -8.65 -9.31 -4.51
N ALA A 37 -8.27 -10.58 -4.42
CA ALA A 37 -7.00 -10.98 -3.79
C ALA A 37 -5.78 -10.39 -4.53
N VAL A 38 -5.75 -10.45 -5.86
CA VAL A 38 -4.67 -9.85 -6.68
C VAL A 38 -4.62 -8.34 -6.50
N HIS A 39 -5.78 -7.68 -6.52
CA HIS A 39 -5.88 -6.24 -6.33
C HIS A 39 -5.36 -5.81 -4.95
N PHE A 40 -5.84 -6.43 -3.88
CA PHE A 40 -5.40 -6.11 -2.52
C PHE A 40 -3.92 -6.45 -2.30
N ARG A 41 -3.41 -7.51 -2.91
CA ARG A 41 -1.98 -7.83 -2.87
C ARG A 41 -1.15 -6.73 -3.53
N ALA A 42 -1.54 -6.27 -4.72
CA ALA A 42 -0.83 -5.18 -5.40
C ALA A 42 -0.87 -3.87 -4.59
N LEU A 43 -2.02 -3.54 -3.99
CA LEU A 43 -2.15 -2.39 -3.08
C LEU A 43 -1.26 -2.52 -1.84
N TYR A 44 -1.20 -3.73 -1.26
CA TYR A 44 -0.35 -4.02 -0.13
C TYR A 44 1.12 -3.86 -0.49
N GLU A 45 1.59 -4.47 -1.58
CA GLU A 45 2.97 -4.39 -2.05
C GLU A 45 3.38 -2.93 -2.33
N SER A 46 2.55 -2.17 -3.04
CA SER A 46 2.79 -0.73 -3.28
C SER A 46 2.81 0.11 -2.00
N SER A 47 2.03 -0.27 -0.99
CA SER A 47 2.04 0.43 0.30
C SER A 47 3.29 0.07 1.11
N GLN A 48 3.73 -1.19 1.06
CA GLN A 48 4.98 -1.62 1.70
C GLN A 48 6.20 -0.95 1.06
N GLU A 49 6.23 -0.78 -0.26
CA GLU A 49 7.30 -0.03 -0.94
C GLU A 49 7.38 1.42 -0.45
N ARG A 50 6.24 2.11 -0.37
CA ARG A 50 6.17 3.48 0.14
C ARG A 50 6.61 3.58 1.61
N LEU A 51 6.20 2.64 2.45
CA LEU A 51 6.65 2.58 3.85
C LEU A 51 8.17 2.37 3.94
N ALA A 52 8.73 1.51 3.10
CA ALA A 52 10.19 1.29 3.04
C ALA A 52 10.94 2.55 2.60
N GLU A 53 10.40 3.33 1.65
CA GLU A 53 10.99 4.62 1.26
C GLU A 53 10.95 5.65 2.40
N ILE A 54 9.85 5.72 3.14
CA ILE A 54 9.72 6.59 4.32
C ILE A 54 10.74 6.20 5.40
N ALA A 55 10.90 4.91 5.67
CA ALA A 55 11.90 4.43 6.63
C ALA A 55 13.33 4.80 6.18
N ARG A 56 13.68 4.60 4.90
CA ARG A 56 15.00 5.00 4.36
C ARG A 56 15.22 6.50 4.45
N LEU A 57 14.19 7.31 4.19
CA LEU A 57 14.27 8.76 4.33
C LEU A 57 14.60 9.16 5.77
N ALA A 58 14.01 8.48 6.75
CA ALA A 58 14.31 8.70 8.16
C ALA A 58 15.73 8.26 8.54
N ASP A 59 16.19 7.11 8.02
CA ASP A 59 17.56 6.63 8.20
C ASP A 59 18.61 7.63 7.68
N MET A 60 18.35 8.27 6.53
CA MET A 60 19.21 9.33 6.00
C MET A 60 19.34 10.55 6.93
N ARG A 61 18.46 10.68 7.93
CA ARG A 61 18.46 11.75 8.93
C ARG A 61 18.82 11.26 10.34
N GLU A 62 19.21 10.00 10.52
CA GLU A 62 19.48 9.40 11.83
C GLU A 62 20.54 10.17 12.63
N SER A 63 21.56 10.74 11.97
CA SER A 63 22.60 11.53 12.65
C SER A 63 22.09 12.84 13.26
N VAL A 64 20.95 13.36 12.77
CA VAL A 64 20.34 14.62 13.24
C VAL A 64 19.21 14.35 14.22
N ALA A 65 18.44 13.27 14.01
CA ALA A 65 17.28 12.92 14.82
C ALA A 65 17.19 11.39 15.02
N PRO A 66 18.07 10.80 15.86
CA PRO A 66 18.17 9.34 15.99
C PRO A 66 16.91 8.69 16.60
N GLN A 67 16.27 9.38 17.55
CA GLN A 67 15.02 8.90 18.15
C GLN A 67 13.87 8.89 17.14
N PHE A 68 13.75 9.95 16.34
CA PHE A 68 12.76 10.02 15.25
C PHE A 68 13.00 8.92 14.21
N ALA A 69 14.25 8.71 13.79
CA ALA A 69 14.58 7.64 12.84
C ALA A 69 14.25 6.24 13.38
N ARG A 70 14.44 6.00 14.69
CA ARG A 70 14.02 4.75 15.33
C ARG A 70 12.49 4.63 15.40
N ALA A 71 11.78 5.68 15.81
CA ALA A 71 10.33 5.68 15.89
C ALA A 71 9.67 5.41 14.52
N VAL A 72 10.15 6.07 13.46
CA VAL A 72 9.65 5.83 12.10
C VAL A 72 9.86 4.37 11.67
N ARG A 73 11.01 3.77 11.97
CA ARG A 73 11.26 2.35 11.67
C ARG A 73 10.29 1.43 12.41
N SER A 74 10.12 1.62 13.71
CA SER A 74 9.22 0.79 14.52
C SER A 74 7.76 0.90 14.10
N VAL A 75 7.33 2.04 13.59
CA VAL A 75 5.98 2.21 13.02
C VAL A 75 5.89 1.57 11.63
N ALA A 76 6.91 1.73 10.78
CA ALA A 76 6.92 1.21 9.42
C ALA A 76 6.99 -0.33 9.37
N ASP A 77 7.69 -0.97 10.31
CA ASP A 77 7.76 -2.43 10.42
C ASP A 77 6.61 -3.05 11.24
N GLY A 78 5.76 -2.21 11.83
CA GLY A 78 4.60 -2.62 12.62
C GLY A 78 4.93 -3.11 14.03
N SER A 79 6.14 -2.91 14.53
CA SER A 79 6.54 -3.26 15.89
C SER A 79 5.84 -2.41 16.96
N CYS A 80 5.42 -1.19 16.60
CA CYS A 80 4.55 -0.37 17.45
C CYS A 80 3.57 0.48 16.61
N SER A 81 2.50 0.91 17.27
CA SER A 81 1.55 1.86 16.70
C SER A 81 2.11 3.29 16.71
N LEU A 82 1.54 4.16 15.87
CA LEU A 82 1.93 5.58 15.83
C LEU A 82 1.77 6.28 17.20
N PRO A 83 0.67 6.08 17.97
CA PRO A 83 0.57 6.64 19.32
C PRO A 83 1.69 6.19 20.26
N GLU A 84 1.99 4.89 20.30
CA GLU A 84 3.07 4.34 21.16
C GLU A 84 4.45 4.90 20.77
N ALA A 85 4.70 5.09 19.48
CA ALA A 85 5.95 5.68 19.00
C ALA A 85 6.10 7.16 19.42
N LEU A 86 5.00 7.92 19.42
CA LEU A 86 4.99 9.32 19.86
C LEU A 86 5.23 9.43 21.38
N GLU A 87 4.56 8.60 22.17
CA GLU A 87 4.75 8.55 23.63
C GLU A 87 6.23 8.25 23.98
N GLY A 88 6.84 7.25 23.34
CA GLY A 88 8.24 6.90 23.57
C GLY A 88 9.25 7.99 23.14
N MET A 89 8.87 8.89 22.23
CA MET A 89 9.70 10.05 21.87
C MET A 89 9.63 11.16 22.91
N ASP A 90 8.45 11.39 23.49
CA ASP A 90 8.23 12.44 24.49
C ASP A 90 8.88 12.10 25.85
N GLU A 91 9.01 10.82 26.20
CA GLU A 91 9.69 10.37 27.43
C GLU A 91 11.22 10.58 27.43
N THR A 92 11.81 10.92 26.28
CA THR A 92 13.26 11.08 26.13
C THR A 92 13.74 12.55 26.09
N LEU A 93 12.83 13.50 26.32
CA LEU A 93 13.09 14.93 26.50
C LEU A 93 13.34 15.28 27.98
#